data_AF-A0A098LY09-F1
#
_entry.id   AF-A0A098LY09-F1
#
_cell.length_a   1.000
_cell.length_b   1.000
_cell.length_c   1.000
_cell.angle_alpha   90.00
_cell.angle_beta   90.00
_cell.angle_gamma   90.00
#
_symmetry.space_group_name_H-M   'P 1'
#
loop_
_entity.id
_entity.type
_entity.pdbx_description
1 polymer ?
#
loop_
_entity_poly.entity_id
_entity_poly.type
_entity_poly.pdbx_seq_one_letter_code
_entity_poly.pdbx_strand_id
1 'polypeptide(L)'
;MKIVCVFLTALLAQAFAGDQCPPGPCTMDYNPVCGSDGQTYPNLCTLKNAQCRNGGLTVAYQGECKAECLRACTLDYRPVCGSNGKTYPNKCVFEVANCQDGSLTVAHQGECKSECLRACTMDYTPVCGSDGKTYPNECVFETAKCQDGSLTLKSQGECLHAQLL
;
A
#
# COMPACT_ATOMS: atom_id res chain seq x y z
N MET A 1 -68.23 -8.64 17.66
CA MET A 1 -68.01 -8.04 18.99
C MET A 1 -67.88 -9.19 19.98
N LYS A 2 -66.81 -9.41 20.75
CA LYS A 2 -65.71 -8.56 21.20
C LYS A 2 -64.48 -9.45 21.45
N ILE A 3 -63.35 -9.01 20.90
CA ILE A 3 -62.00 -9.06 21.46
C ILE A 3 -61.43 -10.46 21.76
N VAL A 4 -60.66 -10.96 20.79
CA VAL A 4 -59.86 -12.19 20.87
C VAL A 4 -58.65 -12.00 21.80
N CYS A 5 -58.37 -13.08 22.54
CA CYS A 5 -57.35 -13.32 23.53
C CYS A 5 -55.91 -12.88 23.18
N VAL A 6 -55.31 -12.06 24.04
CA VAL A 6 -54.16 -12.39 24.90
C VAL A 6 -53.14 -13.43 24.36
N PHE A 7 -51.96 -12.90 23.99
CA PHE A 7 -50.61 -13.49 23.92
C PHE A 7 -50.41 -14.86 23.23
N LEU A 8 -49.82 -14.88 22.02
CA LEU A 8 -48.68 -15.77 21.70
C LEU A 8 -47.97 -15.39 20.38
N THR A 9 -46.64 -15.32 20.47
CA THR A 9 -45.65 -15.19 19.38
C THR A 9 -45.41 -13.80 18.79
N ALA A 10 -44.40 -13.13 19.35
CA ALA A 10 -43.57 -12.19 18.63
C ALA A 10 -42.87 -12.90 17.46
N LEU A 11 -43.55 -12.97 16.31
CA LEU A 11 -43.07 -13.48 15.03
C LEU A 11 -43.76 -12.57 14.00
N LEU A 12 -43.15 -11.64 13.29
CA LEU A 12 -41.77 -11.46 12.91
C LEU A 12 -41.56 -9.94 12.79
N ALA A 13 -40.83 -9.33 13.72
CA ALA A 13 -40.02 -8.19 13.32
C ALA A 13 -38.96 -8.82 12.41
N GLN A 14 -39.24 -8.91 11.11
CA GLN A 14 -38.19 -9.22 10.14
C GLN A 14 -37.25 -8.01 10.19
N ALA A 15 -36.26 -8.12 11.08
CA ALA A 15 -35.01 -7.43 10.91
C ALA A 15 -34.47 -7.91 9.56
N PHE A 16 -34.85 -7.21 8.49
CA PHE A 16 -34.04 -7.16 7.30
C PHE A 16 -32.75 -6.46 7.74
N ALA A 17 -31.83 -7.24 8.29
CA ALA A 17 -30.43 -6.88 8.33
C ALA A 17 -30.02 -6.79 6.86
N GLY A 18 -30.28 -5.64 6.24
CA GLY A 18 -29.77 -5.31 4.93
C GLY A 18 -28.26 -5.49 4.99
N ASP A 19 -27.73 -6.19 3.99
CA ASP A 19 -26.33 -6.35 3.69
C ASP A 19 -25.61 -5.01 3.98
N GLN A 20 -24.94 -4.89 5.13
CA GLN A 20 -24.37 -3.62 5.64
C GLN A 20 -23.07 -3.26 4.90
N CYS A 21 -23.07 -3.41 3.59
CA CYS A 21 -21.89 -3.24 2.78
C CYS A 21 -22.24 -2.67 1.39
N PRO A 22 -22.70 -1.42 1.32
CA PRO A 22 -22.84 -0.73 0.06
C PRO A 22 -21.44 -0.50 -0.54
N PRO A 23 -21.16 -0.96 -1.76
CA PRO A 23 -19.88 -0.67 -2.41
C PRO A 23 -19.73 0.84 -2.60
N GLY A 24 -18.59 1.39 -2.20
CA GLY A 24 -18.25 2.78 -2.47
C GLY A 24 -17.96 2.99 -3.96
N PRO A 25 -18.05 4.23 -4.46
CA PRO A 25 -17.71 4.54 -5.85
C PRO A 25 -16.23 4.20 -6.12
N CYS A 26 -15.98 3.46 -7.19
CA CYS A 26 -14.65 3.16 -7.69
C CYS A 26 -14.49 3.67 -9.12
N THR A 27 -13.26 3.98 -9.51
CA THR A 27 -12.87 4.21 -10.90
C THR A 27 -12.89 2.89 -11.67
N MET A 28 -13.03 2.99 -13.00
CA MET A 28 -13.04 1.84 -13.93
C MET A 28 -11.63 1.55 -14.49
N ASP A 29 -10.59 2.02 -13.82
CA ASP A 29 -9.21 1.70 -14.18
C ASP A 29 -8.93 0.21 -13.95
N TYR A 30 -8.21 -0.40 -14.90
CA TYR A 30 -7.82 -1.80 -14.82
C TYR A 30 -6.37 -1.91 -14.34
N ASN A 31 -6.22 -2.01 -13.03
CA ASN A 31 -4.95 -2.21 -12.33
C ASN A 31 -5.12 -3.40 -11.37
N PRO A 32 -5.18 -4.63 -11.93
CA PRO A 32 -5.73 -5.77 -11.21
C PRO A 32 -4.89 -6.15 -10.00
N VAL A 33 -5.58 -6.64 -8.96
CA VAL A 33 -4.95 -7.21 -7.76
C VAL A 33 -5.54 -8.58 -7.48
N CYS A 34 -4.70 -9.51 -7.05
CA CYS A 34 -5.14 -10.83 -6.62
C CYS A 34 -5.46 -10.78 -5.12
N GLY A 35 -6.68 -11.15 -4.76
CA GLY A 35 -7.13 -11.27 -3.37
C GLY A 35 -6.57 -12.51 -2.68
N SER A 36 -6.49 -12.48 -1.35
CA SER A 36 -6.11 -13.62 -0.51
C SER A 36 -7.12 -14.79 -0.58
N ASP A 37 -8.28 -14.55 -1.16
CA ASP A 37 -9.32 -15.52 -1.49
C ASP A 37 -9.17 -16.12 -2.90
N GLY A 38 -8.12 -15.74 -3.64
CA GLY A 38 -7.85 -16.22 -4.99
C GLY A 38 -8.71 -15.55 -6.06
N GLN A 39 -9.45 -14.48 -5.74
CA GLN A 39 -10.24 -13.72 -6.72
C GLN A 39 -9.45 -12.54 -7.29
N THR A 40 -9.51 -12.37 -8.61
CA THR A 40 -8.98 -11.17 -9.29
C THR A 40 -9.95 -10.02 -9.11
N TYR A 41 -9.47 -8.92 -8.57
CA TYR A 41 -10.21 -7.66 -8.46
C TYR A 41 -9.68 -6.69 -9.51
N PRO A 42 -10.56 -6.03 -10.31
CA PRO A 42 -10.14 -5.10 -11.37
C PRO A 42 -9.20 -3.98 -10.91
N ASN A 43 -9.36 -3.54 -9.66
CA ASN A 43 -8.46 -2.61 -9.00
C ASN A 43 -8.56 -2.72 -7.47
N LEU A 44 -7.64 -2.06 -6.78
CA LEU A 44 -7.58 -2.05 -5.31
C LEU A 44 -8.87 -1.52 -4.66
N CYS A 45 -9.59 -0.59 -5.29
CA CYS A 45 -10.85 -0.06 -4.77
C CYS A 45 -11.93 -1.16 -4.72
N THR A 46 -12.07 -1.95 -5.79
CA THR A 46 -13.04 -3.05 -5.83
C THR A 46 -12.73 -4.15 -4.80
N LEU A 47 -11.45 -4.42 -4.52
CA LEU A 47 -11.05 -5.32 -3.42
C LEU A 47 -11.47 -4.75 -2.06
N LYS A 48 -11.22 -3.46 -1.80
CA LYS A 48 -11.60 -2.80 -0.55
C LYS A 48 -13.11 -2.82 -0.31
N ASN A 49 -13.90 -2.66 -1.37
CA ASN A 49 -15.36 -2.82 -1.27
C ASN A 49 -15.74 -4.25 -0.83
N ALA A 50 -15.04 -5.28 -1.34
CA ALA A 50 -15.28 -6.66 -0.93
C ALA A 50 -14.81 -6.99 0.50
N GLN A 51 -13.77 -6.29 1.01
CA GLN A 51 -13.29 -6.44 2.40
C GLN A 51 -14.37 -6.14 3.44
N CYS A 52 -15.35 -5.31 3.09
CA CYS A 52 -16.43 -4.98 4.00
C CYS A 52 -17.39 -6.19 4.23
N ARG A 53 -17.46 -7.15 3.31
CA ARG A 53 -18.13 -8.46 3.53
C ARG A 53 -17.18 -9.51 4.10
N ASN A 54 -15.90 -9.42 3.75
CA ASN A 54 -14.86 -10.33 4.22
C ASN A 54 -13.71 -9.54 4.84
N GLY A 55 -13.78 -9.24 6.13
CA GLY A 55 -12.79 -8.42 6.82
C GLY A 55 -11.37 -9.01 6.82
N GLY A 56 -11.21 -10.30 6.53
CA GLY A 56 -9.92 -10.97 6.39
C GLY A 56 -9.34 -10.94 4.97
N LEU A 57 -10.09 -10.42 3.99
CA LEU A 57 -9.61 -10.30 2.62
C LEU A 57 -8.43 -9.31 2.58
N THR A 58 -7.31 -9.75 2.02
CA THR A 58 -6.12 -8.92 1.82
C THR A 58 -5.64 -9.06 0.38
N VAL A 59 -4.72 -8.18 -0.04
CA VAL A 59 -4.05 -8.35 -1.34
C VAL A 59 -3.01 -9.47 -1.18
N ALA A 60 -3.14 -10.54 -1.97
CA ALA A 60 -2.13 -11.58 -2.08
C ALA A 60 -0.92 -11.06 -2.89
N TYR A 61 -1.18 -10.51 -4.08
CA TYR A 61 -0.16 -9.90 -4.94
C TYR A 61 -0.78 -8.97 -6.00
N GLN A 62 0.07 -8.18 -6.66
CA GLN A 62 -0.30 -7.31 -7.78
C GLN A 62 -0.47 -8.13 -9.07
N GLY A 63 -1.45 -7.78 -9.88
CA GLY A 63 -1.83 -8.51 -11.09
C GLY A 63 -3.04 -9.42 -10.88
N GLU A 64 -3.45 -10.08 -11.96
CA GLU A 64 -4.52 -11.08 -11.92
C GLU A 64 -4.07 -12.35 -11.18
N CYS A 65 -5.01 -13.05 -10.54
CA CYS A 65 -4.71 -14.32 -9.90
C CYS A 65 -4.31 -15.39 -10.93
N LYS A 66 -3.17 -16.03 -10.69
CA LYS A 66 -2.75 -17.29 -11.33
C LYS A 66 -2.81 -18.40 -10.31
N ALA A 67 -3.54 -19.46 -10.62
CA ALA A 67 -3.77 -20.57 -9.68
C ALA A 67 -2.47 -21.22 -9.21
N GLU A 68 -1.49 -21.36 -10.10
CA GLU A 68 -0.16 -21.91 -9.79
C GLU A 68 0.67 -21.05 -8.83
N CYS A 69 0.38 -19.74 -8.73
CA CYS A 69 1.10 -18.81 -7.86
C CYS A 69 0.39 -18.56 -6.53
N LEU A 70 -0.84 -19.05 -6.35
CA LEU A 70 -1.58 -18.92 -5.10
C LEU A 70 -0.97 -19.83 -4.03
N ARG A 71 -0.18 -19.23 -3.14
CA ARG A 71 0.36 -19.88 -1.94
C ARG A 71 -0.03 -19.10 -0.70
N ALA A 72 -0.51 -19.82 0.32
CA ALA A 72 -0.73 -19.25 1.63
C ALA A 72 0.62 -18.95 2.30
N CYS A 73 0.85 -17.70 2.67
CA CYS A 73 2.05 -17.28 3.37
C CYS A 73 1.73 -16.96 4.84
N THR A 74 2.68 -17.24 5.72
CA THR A 74 2.66 -16.82 7.11
C THR A 74 2.95 -15.32 7.23
N LEU A 75 2.56 -14.72 8.36
CA LEU A 75 2.79 -13.31 8.67
C LEU A 75 4.12 -13.06 9.41
N ASP A 76 5.03 -14.04 9.42
CA ASP A 76 6.35 -13.86 10.03
C ASP A 76 7.14 -12.82 9.25
N TYR A 77 7.76 -11.91 9.99
CA TYR A 77 8.58 -10.84 9.41
C TYR A 77 10.05 -11.25 9.41
N ARG A 78 10.52 -11.74 8.25
CA ARG A 78 11.91 -12.15 7.98
C ARG A 78 12.28 -11.66 6.58
N PRO A 79 12.53 -10.34 6.42
CA PRO A 79 12.49 -9.70 5.12
C PRO A 79 13.64 -10.12 4.21
N VAL A 80 13.39 -10.04 2.90
CA VAL A 80 14.39 -10.22 1.85
C VAL A 80 14.32 -9.06 0.85
N CYS A 81 15.47 -8.64 0.35
CA CYS A 81 15.56 -7.65 -0.71
C CYS A 81 15.58 -8.36 -2.05
N GLY A 82 14.61 -8.05 -2.93
CA GLY A 82 14.59 -8.55 -4.29
C GLY A 82 15.58 -7.81 -5.20
N SER A 83 15.97 -8.44 -6.31
CA SER A 83 16.80 -7.84 -7.37
C SER A 83 16.17 -6.61 -8.03
N ASN A 84 14.89 -6.38 -7.81
CA ASN A 84 14.14 -5.19 -8.21
C ASN A 84 14.19 -4.05 -7.17
N GLY A 85 15.00 -4.18 -6.11
CA GLY A 85 15.09 -3.18 -5.04
C GLY A 85 13.86 -3.11 -4.13
N LYS A 86 12.95 -4.10 -4.20
CA LYS A 86 11.76 -4.17 -3.34
C LYS A 86 11.99 -5.08 -2.14
N THR A 87 11.61 -4.61 -0.96
CA THR A 87 11.56 -5.44 0.26
C THR A 87 10.33 -6.33 0.24
N TYR A 88 10.53 -7.62 0.49
CA TYR A 88 9.46 -8.60 0.69
C TYR A 88 9.44 -9.03 2.15
N PRO A 89 8.26 -9.04 2.83
CA PRO A 89 8.16 -9.30 4.28
C PRO A 89 8.73 -10.65 4.73
N ASN A 90 8.67 -11.64 3.84
CA ASN A 90 9.32 -12.93 4.00
C ASN A 90 9.55 -13.61 2.65
N LYS A 91 10.28 -14.72 2.70
CA LYS A 91 10.62 -15.52 1.52
C LYS A 91 9.39 -16.07 0.78
N CYS A 92 8.31 -16.43 1.48
CA CYS A 92 7.09 -16.93 0.84
C CYS A 92 6.47 -15.86 -0.06
N VAL A 93 6.33 -14.63 0.45
CA VAL A 93 5.79 -13.50 -0.33
C VAL A 93 6.71 -13.16 -1.51
N PHE A 94 8.03 -13.27 -1.34
CA PHE A 94 8.98 -13.14 -2.45
C PHE A 94 8.77 -14.21 -3.53
N GLU A 95 8.62 -15.49 -3.15
CA GLU A 95 8.41 -16.60 -4.10
C GLU A 95 7.10 -16.44 -4.88
N VAL A 96 6.03 -15.96 -4.23
CA VAL A 96 4.75 -15.66 -4.90
C VAL A 96 4.93 -14.55 -5.94
N ALA A 97 5.64 -13.48 -5.61
CA ALA A 97 5.94 -12.42 -6.55
C ALA A 97 6.84 -12.90 -7.70
N ASN A 98 7.85 -13.74 -7.41
CA ASN A 98 8.70 -14.31 -8.44
C ASN A 98 7.96 -15.33 -9.33
N CYS A 99 6.93 -16.00 -8.83
CA CYS A 99 6.08 -16.85 -9.68
C CYS A 99 5.37 -16.02 -10.77
N GLN A 100 5.04 -14.77 -10.47
CA GLN A 100 4.41 -13.86 -11.44
C GLN A 100 5.41 -13.27 -12.43
N ASP A 101 6.57 -12.85 -11.92
CA ASP A 101 7.60 -12.15 -12.69
C ASP A 101 8.54 -13.10 -13.44
N GLY A 102 8.98 -14.18 -12.78
CA GLY A 102 9.87 -15.22 -13.32
C GLY A 102 11.37 -14.88 -13.30
N SER A 103 11.74 -13.63 -13.04
CA SER A 103 13.14 -13.15 -13.14
C SER A 103 13.72 -12.62 -11.81
N LEU A 104 12.92 -12.55 -10.75
CA LEU A 104 13.36 -12.04 -9.47
C LEU A 104 14.34 -13.00 -8.79
N THR A 105 15.41 -12.44 -8.28
CA THR A 105 16.35 -13.12 -7.39
C THR A 105 16.43 -12.39 -6.05
N VAL A 106 16.87 -13.09 -5.00
CA VAL A 106 17.15 -12.43 -3.72
C VAL A 106 18.48 -11.72 -3.85
N ALA A 107 18.47 -10.38 -3.80
CA ALA A 107 19.67 -9.56 -3.83
C ALA A 107 20.47 -9.75 -2.52
N HIS A 108 19.79 -9.65 -1.38
CA HIS A 108 20.38 -9.95 -0.07
C HIS A 108 19.29 -10.23 0.98
N GLN A 109 19.71 -10.75 2.14
CA GLN A 109 18.85 -10.92 3.31
C GLN A 109 18.57 -9.57 3.99
N GLY A 110 17.40 -9.43 4.61
CA GLY A 110 16.96 -8.18 5.22
C GLY A 110 16.18 -7.29 4.24
N GLU A 111 15.73 -6.14 4.75
CA GLU A 111 15.06 -5.12 3.93
C GLU A 111 16.03 -4.50 2.94
N CYS A 112 15.53 -4.12 1.75
CA CYS A 112 16.29 -3.26 0.87
C CYS A 112 16.59 -1.96 1.61
N LYS A 113 17.87 -1.64 1.75
CA LYS A 113 18.29 -0.33 2.22
C LYS A 113 18.28 0.58 0.99
N SER A 114 17.69 1.76 1.09
CA SER A 114 18.02 2.76 0.08
C SER A 114 19.49 3.13 0.32
N GLU A 115 20.31 2.99 -0.72
CA GLU A 115 21.70 3.49 -0.73
C GLU A 115 21.76 5.01 -0.46
N CYS A 116 20.60 5.66 -0.46
CA CYS A 116 20.40 7.06 -0.14
C CYS A 116 20.39 7.38 1.35
N LEU A 117 20.21 6.40 2.25
CA LEU A 117 20.23 6.65 3.70
C LEU A 117 21.65 6.96 4.17
N ARG A 118 22.00 8.25 4.20
CA ARG A 118 23.24 8.76 4.78
C ARG A 118 22.99 9.34 6.16
N ALA A 119 23.91 9.08 7.09
CA ALA A 119 23.94 9.79 8.35
C ALA A 119 24.37 11.24 8.09
N CYS A 120 23.50 12.19 8.44
CA CYS A 120 23.74 13.61 8.30
C CYS A 120 23.91 14.26 9.68
N THR A 121 24.70 15.31 9.74
CA THR A 121 24.78 16.21 10.89
C THR A 121 23.51 17.06 10.99
N MET A 122 23.26 17.57 12.20
CA MET A 122 22.10 18.43 12.49
C MET A 122 22.44 19.92 12.40
N ASP A 123 23.53 20.28 11.71
CA ASP A 123 23.85 21.67 11.43
C ASP A 123 22.82 22.28 10.48
N TYR A 124 22.47 23.53 10.73
CA TYR A 124 21.50 24.26 9.91
C TYR A 124 22.24 25.19 8.94
N THR A 125 22.49 24.68 7.74
CA THR A 125 23.14 25.37 6.61
C THR A 125 22.27 25.20 5.36
N PRO A 126 21.09 25.86 5.33
CA PRO A 126 20.01 25.44 4.45
C PRO A 126 20.30 25.64 2.97
N VAL A 127 19.67 24.80 2.15
CA VAL A 127 19.71 24.88 0.69
C VAL A 127 18.31 24.77 0.09
N CYS A 128 18.08 25.40 -1.07
CA CYS A 128 16.80 25.36 -1.77
C CYS A 128 16.88 24.37 -2.94
N GLY A 129 15.97 23.39 -2.98
CA GLY A 129 15.82 22.46 -4.08
C GLY A 129 15.04 23.03 -5.26
N SER A 130 15.18 22.42 -6.43
CA SER A 130 14.39 22.73 -7.62
C SER A 130 12.91 22.43 -7.46
N ASP A 131 12.55 21.60 -6.47
CA ASP A 131 11.19 21.31 -6.05
C ASP A 131 10.58 22.40 -5.14
N GLY A 132 11.33 23.48 -4.88
CA GLY A 132 10.89 24.58 -4.03
C GLY A 132 10.93 24.30 -2.54
N LYS A 133 11.54 23.17 -2.10
CA LYS A 133 11.71 22.86 -0.68
C LYS A 133 13.06 23.33 -0.15
N THR A 134 13.03 23.86 1.07
CA THR A 134 14.24 24.12 1.86
C THR A 134 14.69 22.83 2.55
N TYR A 135 15.95 22.47 2.37
CA TYR A 135 16.60 21.36 3.05
C TYR A 135 17.52 21.91 4.15
N PRO A 136 17.53 21.33 5.36
CA PRO A 136 18.30 21.86 6.51
C PRO A 136 19.80 21.99 6.27
N ASN A 137 20.37 21.11 5.45
CA ASN A 137 21.75 21.16 4.99
C ASN A 137 21.92 20.35 3.70
N GLU A 138 23.10 20.46 3.08
CA GLU A 138 23.46 19.79 1.84
C GLU A 138 23.42 18.26 1.94
N CYS A 139 23.76 17.68 3.09
CA CYS A 139 23.68 16.22 3.28
C CYS A 139 22.23 15.71 3.19
N VAL A 140 21.29 16.42 3.80
CA VAL A 140 19.87 16.09 3.74
C VAL A 140 19.33 16.30 2.32
N PHE A 141 19.78 17.34 1.62
CA PHE A 141 19.46 17.56 0.20
C PHE A 141 19.95 16.42 -0.69
N GLU A 142 21.22 16.00 -0.57
CA GLU A 142 21.78 14.90 -1.37
C GLU A 142 21.12 13.56 -1.06
N THR A 143 20.65 13.35 0.17
CA THR A 143 19.81 12.19 0.52
C THR A 143 18.49 12.20 -0.26
N ALA A 144 17.83 13.35 -0.33
CA ALA A 144 16.59 13.50 -1.08
C ALA A 144 16.81 13.39 -2.61
N LYS A 145 17.90 13.96 -3.12
CA LYS A 145 18.29 13.85 -4.53
C LYS A 145 18.71 12.44 -4.94
N CYS A 146 19.27 11.67 -4.03
CA CYS A 146 19.49 10.25 -4.28
C CYS A 146 18.15 9.50 -4.42
N GLN A 147 17.13 9.88 -3.64
CA GLN A 147 15.78 9.27 -3.73
C GLN A 147 15.02 9.75 -4.97
N ASP A 148 15.21 11.01 -5.35
CA ASP A 148 14.66 11.64 -6.56
C ASP A 148 15.79 12.23 -7.39
N GLY A 149 16.30 11.44 -8.35
CA GLY A 149 17.40 11.84 -9.23
C GLY A 149 17.11 13.05 -10.12
N SER A 150 15.87 13.55 -10.16
CA SER A 150 15.51 14.78 -10.89
C SER A 150 15.71 16.06 -10.07
N LEU A 151 15.90 15.94 -8.75
CA LEU A 151 16.11 17.06 -7.86
C LEU A 151 17.47 17.73 -8.12
N THR A 152 17.46 19.05 -8.30
CA THR A 152 18.69 19.85 -8.48
C THR A 152 18.75 20.97 -7.45
N LEU A 153 19.96 21.43 -7.13
CA LEU A 153 20.16 22.54 -6.21
C LEU A 153 19.76 23.84 -6.92
N LYS A 154 18.74 24.54 -6.40
CA LYS A 154 18.26 25.80 -6.95
C LYS A 154 19.07 26.98 -6.43
N SER A 155 19.31 27.03 -5.13
CA SER A 155 20.14 28.08 -4.51
C SER A 155 20.66 27.66 -3.14
N GLN A 156 21.73 28.33 -2.70
CA GLN A 156 22.12 28.32 -1.29
C GLN A 156 21.08 29.10 -0.46
N GLY A 157 20.90 28.72 0.79
CA GLY A 157 19.88 29.30 1.67
C GLY A 157 18.49 28.71 1.48
N GLU A 158 17.53 29.23 2.23
CA GLU A 158 16.13 28.79 2.18
C GLU A 158 15.44 29.17 0.87
N CYS A 159 14.43 28.41 0.47
CA CYS A 159 13.60 28.78 -0.67
C CYS A 159 12.76 30.03 -0.37
N LEU A 160 12.93 31.04 -1.22
CA LEU A 160 12.07 32.22 -1.23
C LEU A 160 10.68 31.82 -1.70
N HIS A 161 9.73 31.73 -0.77
CA HIS A 161 8.34 31.76 -1.13
C HIS A 161 8.03 33.23 -1.44
N ALA A 162 7.65 33.51 -2.69
CA ALA A 162 7.10 34.82 -3.01
C ALA A 162 5.86 35.01 -2.14
N GLN A 163 6.00 35.76 -1.04
CA GLN A 163 4.85 36.39 -0.41
C GLN A 163 4.30 37.33 -1.46
N LEU A 164 3.17 36.92 -2.05
CA LEU A 164 2.26 37.81 -2.72
C LEU A 164 1.91 38.91 -1.71
N LEU A 165 2.60 40.04 -1.82
CA LEU A 165 2.15 41.34 -1.35
C LEU A 165 1.46 42.04 -2.53
#